data_AF-A0A064CE68-F1
#
_entry.id   AF-A0A064CE68-F1
#
_cell.length_a   1.000
_cell.length_b   1.000
_cell.length_c   1.000
_cell.angle_alpha   90.00
_cell.angle_beta   90.00
_cell.angle_gamma   90.00
#
_symmetry.space_group_name_H-M   'P 1'
#
loop_
_entity.id
_entity.type
_entity.pdbx_description
1 polymer ?
#
loop_
_entity_poly.entity_id
_entity_poly.type
_entity_poly.pdbx_seq_one_letter_code
_entity_poly.pdbx_strand_id
1 'polypeptide(L)'
;MAENADAMVLRSFHLPQSKDDELRGLAFALHCSKADLLRFFIDQGMKNLAICHGSDWRSWTPEVLAVVAKEVQAGGASESVEQGLTRDYARI
;
A
#
# COMPACT_ATOMS: atom_id res chain seq x y z
N MET A 1 -4.82 -15.05 -27.86
CA MET A 1 -5.55 -13.95 -27.22
C MET A 1 -4.76 -13.60 -25.97
N ALA A 2 -3.90 -12.57 -26.03
CA ALA A 2 -3.14 -12.15 -24.88
C ALA A 2 -4.09 -11.38 -23.95
N GLU A 3 -4.51 -12.02 -22.86
CA GLU A 3 -5.03 -11.30 -21.71
C GLU A 3 -3.89 -10.40 -21.23
N ASN A 4 -3.89 -9.15 -21.69
CA ASN A 4 -3.14 -8.09 -21.05
C ASN A 4 -3.74 -7.92 -19.66
N ALA A 5 -3.30 -8.76 -18.72
CA ALA A 5 -3.45 -8.51 -17.31
C ALA A 5 -2.82 -7.14 -17.08
N ASP A 6 -3.66 -6.14 -16.84
CA ASP A 6 -3.29 -4.73 -16.69
C ASP A 6 -2.02 -4.63 -15.84
N ALA A 7 -0.89 -4.39 -16.49
CA ALA A 7 0.39 -4.32 -15.82
C ALA A 7 0.43 -2.96 -15.10
N MET A 8 -0.06 -2.95 -13.87
CA MET A 8 -0.07 -1.75 -13.06
C MET A 8 1.36 -1.42 -12.64
N VAL A 9 1.94 -0.41 -13.28
CA VAL A 9 3.19 0.20 -12.82
C VAL A 9 2.84 1.04 -11.60
N LEU A 10 3.22 0.58 -10.41
CA LEU A 10 3.27 1.44 -9.23
C LEU A 10 4.19 2.62 -9.57
N ARG A 11 3.66 3.84 -9.51
CA ARG A 11 4.51 5.04 -9.56
C ARG A 11 5.56 4.95 -8.45
N SER A 12 6.70 5.59 -8.66
CA SER A 12 7.76 5.66 -7.65
C SER A 12 7.17 6.19 -6.34
N PHE A 13 7.11 5.34 -5.32
CA PHE A 13 6.68 5.73 -3.98
C PHE A 13 7.91 5.87 -3.08
N HIS A 14 7.85 6.77 -2.11
CA HIS A 14 8.91 6.91 -1.12
C HIS A 14 8.69 5.94 0.02
N LEU A 15 9.73 5.17 0.33
CA LEU A 15 9.80 4.29 1.48
C LEU A 15 10.95 4.79 2.37
N PRO A 16 10.76 4.92 3.70
CA PRO A 16 11.86 5.21 4.62
C PRO A 16 13.00 4.21 4.45
N GLN A 17 14.25 4.66 4.57
CA GLN A 17 15.41 3.81 4.35
C GLN A 17 15.41 2.56 5.26
N SER A 18 15.04 2.72 6.53
CA SER A 18 14.90 1.61 7.48
C SER A 18 13.90 0.56 7.00
N LYS A 19 12.81 0.97 6.36
CA LYS A 19 11.80 0.07 5.80
C LYS A 19 12.28 -0.62 4.51
N ASP A 20 13.08 0.04 3.68
CA ASP A 20 13.73 -0.64 2.54
C ASP A 20 14.76 -1.67 3.03
N ASP A 21 15.51 -1.37 4.08
CA ASP A 21 16.46 -2.31 4.70
C ASP A 21 15.74 -3.56 5.23
N GLU A 22 14.64 -3.38 5.98
CA GLU A 22 13.76 -4.47 6.44
C GLU A 22 13.23 -5.30 5.26
N LEU A 23 12.67 -4.64 4.23
CA LEU A 23 12.13 -5.29 3.05
C LEU A 23 13.20 -6.09 2.29
N ARG A 24 14.42 -5.55 2.21
CA ARG A 24 15.56 -6.20 1.56
C ARG A 24 16.00 -7.45 2.33
N GLY A 25 16.11 -7.35 3.65
CA GLY A 25 16.46 -8.49 4.49
C GLY A 25 15.44 -9.62 4.38
N LEU A 26 14.16 -9.28 4.38
CA LEU A 26 13.08 -10.24 4.21
C LEU A 26 13.07 -10.88 2.81
N ALA A 27 13.25 -10.08 1.75
CA ALA A 27 13.34 -10.57 0.38
C ALA A 27 14.48 -11.59 0.21
N PHE A 28 15.63 -11.30 0.83
CA PHE A 28 16.77 -12.21 0.84
C PHE A 28 16.46 -13.53 1.56
N ALA A 29 15.86 -13.46 2.75
CA ALA A 29 15.52 -14.64 3.54
C ALA A 29 14.47 -15.55 2.86
N LEU A 30 13.56 -14.95 2.08
CA LEU A 30 12.48 -15.67 1.39
C LEU A 30 12.81 -16.04 -0.06
N HIS A 31 14.02 -15.74 -0.53
CA HIS A 31 14.47 -16.00 -1.91
C HIS A 31 13.53 -15.42 -2.98
N CYS A 32 12.99 -14.22 -2.75
CA CYS A 32 12.06 -13.55 -3.66
C CYS A 32 12.50 -12.12 -3.95
N SER A 33 11.87 -11.49 -4.96
CA SER A 33 12.17 -10.08 -5.27
C SER A 33 11.43 -9.14 -4.30
N LYS A 34 11.98 -7.95 -4.06
CA LYS A 34 11.30 -6.90 -3.30
C LYS A 34 9.93 -6.54 -3.92
N ALA A 35 9.83 -6.60 -5.25
CA ALA A 35 8.58 -6.34 -5.95
C ALA A 35 7.51 -7.40 -5.63
N ASP A 36 7.90 -8.67 -5.49
CA ASP A 36 6.97 -9.74 -5.14
C ASP A 36 6.47 -9.61 -3.70
N LEU A 37 7.34 -9.22 -2.77
CA LEU A 37 6.92 -8.90 -1.40
C LEU A 37 5.96 -7.72 -1.35
N LEU A 38 6.22 -6.65 -2.11
CA LEU A 38 5.31 -5.51 -2.18
C LEU A 38 3.94 -5.93 -2.72
N ARG A 39 3.89 -6.74 -3.79
CA ARG A 39 2.63 -7.29 -4.32
C ARG A 39 1.90 -8.14 -3.28
N PHE A 40 2.64 -8.99 -2.58
CA PHE A 40 2.08 -9.82 -1.50
C PHE A 40 1.48 -8.96 -0.39
N PHE A 41 2.21 -7.97 0.11
CA PHE A 41 1.72 -7.11 1.19
C PHE A 41 0.52 -6.26 0.77
N ILE A 42 0.50 -5.76 -0.47
CA ILE A 42 -0.65 -5.04 -1.02
C ILE A 42 -1.88 -5.96 -1.07
N ASP A 43 -1.75 -7.16 -1.62
CA ASP A 43 -2.85 -8.13 -1.72
C ASP A 43 -3.40 -8.51 -0.33
N GLN A 44 -2.51 -8.80 0.63
CA GLN A 44 -2.91 -9.11 2.01
C GLN A 44 -3.58 -7.90 2.70
N GLY A 45 -3.05 -6.69 2.51
CA GLY A 45 -3.65 -5.47 3.05
C GLY A 45 -5.07 -5.24 2.52
N MET A 46 -5.27 -5.39 1.21
CA MET A 46 -6.57 -5.25 0.57
C MET A 46 -7.57 -6.31 1.05
N LYS A 47 -7.13 -7.58 1.18
CA LYS A 47 -7.96 -8.66 1.72
C LYS A 47 -8.37 -8.40 3.17
N ASN A 48 -7.45 -7.92 4.00
CA ASN A 48 -7.75 -7.60 5.39
C ASN A 48 -8.79 -6.47 5.50
N LEU A 49 -8.65 -5.41 4.70
CA LEU A 49 -9.65 -4.35 4.65
C LEU A 49 -11.02 -4.88 4.19
N ALA A 50 -11.04 -5.74 3.18
CA ALA A 50 -12.28 -6.35 2.69
C ALA A 50 -12.96 -7.26 3.73
N ILE A 51 -12.19 -7.98 4.56
CA ILE A 51 -12.71 -8.81 5.65
C ILE A 51 -13.34 -7.95 6.75
N CYS A 52 -12.70 -6.83 7.11
CA CYS A 52 -13.16 -5.98 8.20
C CYS A 52 -14.33 -5.06 7.81
N HIS A 53 -14.30 -4.50 6.59
CA HIS A 53 -15.18 -3.40 6.18
C HIS A 53 -15.98 -3.68 4.90
N GLY A 54 -15.74 -4.81 4.24
CA GLY A 54 -16.36 -5.17 2.95
C GLY A 54 -15.51 -4.76 1.74
N SER A 55 -15.62 -5.49 0.63
CA SER A 55 -14.73 -5.31 -0.53
C SER A 55 -15.04 -4.09 -1.40
N ASP A 56 -16.27 -3.59 -1.37
CA ASP A 56 -16.68 -2.43 -2.16
C ASP A 56 -16.51 -1.13 -1.37
N TRP A 57 -15.30 -0.59 -1.39
CA TRP A 57 -14.94 0.67 -0.75
C TRP A 57 -15.78 1.88 -1.21
N ARG A 58 -16.45 1.81 -2.37
CA ARG A 58 -17.34 2.87 -2.86
C ARG A 58 -18.68 2.92 -2.13
N SER A 59 -19.05 1.80 -1.51
CA SER A 59 -20.28 1.67 -0.73
C SER A 59 -20.08 1.98 0.75
N TRP A 60 -18.84 2.18 1.20
CA TRP A 60 -18.54 2.48 2.60
C TRP A 60 -19.13 3.82 3.01
N THR A 61 -19.74 3.86 4.20
CA THR A 61 -20.27 5.10 4.74
C THR A 61 -19.14 6.04 5.16
N PRO A 62 -19.39 7.36 5.29
CA PRO A 62 -18.39 8.31 5.78
C PRO A 62 -17.77 7.91 7.12
N GLU A 63 -18.54 7.26 7.99
CA GLU A 63 -18.08 6.80 9.30
C GLU A 63 -17.08 5.64 9.16
N VAL A 64 -17.36 4.67 8.27
CA VAL A 64 -16.43 3.56 7.97
C VAL A 64 -15.14 4.09 7.36
N LEU A 65 -15.24 5.01 6.40
CA LEU A 65 -14.08 5.66 5.79
C LEU A 65 -13.22 6.39 6.83
N ALA A 66 -13.84 7.07 7.80
CA ALA A 66 -13.11 7.75 8.88
C ALA A 66 -12.41 6.77 9.83
N VAL A 67 -13.01 5.60 10.11
CA VAL A 67 -12.38 4.52 10.89
C VAL A 67 -11.18 3.96 10.13
N VAL A 68 -11.36 3.58 8.86
CA VAL A 68 -10.28 3.01 8.04
C VAL A 68 -9.14 4.02 7.86
N ALA A 69 -9.45 5.30 7.64
CA ALA A 69 -8.43 6.35 7.54
C ALA A 69 -7.58 6.43 8.83
N LYS A 70 -8.21 6.36 10.01
CA LYS A 70 -7.51 6.31 11.29
C LYS A 70 -6.66 5.05 11.44
N GLU A 71 -7.16 3.89 11.05
CA GLU A 71 -6.41 2.62 11.08
C GLU A 71 -5.16 2.68 10.19
N VAL A 72 -5.31 3.21 8.97
CA VAL A 72 -4.19 3.40 8.04
C VAL A 72 -3.17 4.40 8.58
N GLN A 73 -3.62 5.51 9.18
CA GLN A 73 -2.73 6.48 9.82
C GLN A 73 -1.99 5.87 11.02
N ALA A 74 -2.68 5.14 11.89
CA ALA A 74 -2.11 4.47 13.06
C ALA A 74 -1.12 3.35 12.69
N GLY A 75 -1.32 2.70 11.55
CA GLY A 75 -0.41 1.69 10.98
C GLY A 75 0.93 2.22 10.47
N GLY A 76 1.23 3.51 10.66
CA GLY A 76 2.50 4.13 10.29
C GLY A 76 2.54 4.65 8.84
N ALA A 77 1.42 4.64 8.13
CA ALA A 77 1.34 5.25 6.81
C ALA A 77 1.34 6.78 6.88
N SER A 78 0.95 7.41 8.00
CA SER A 78 0.68 8.85 8.06
C SER A 78 1.85 9.72 7.61
N GLU A 79 3.06 9.54 8.16
CA GLU A 79 4.20 10.42 7.82
C GLU A 79 4.71 10.20 6.39
N SER A 80 4.80 8.95 5.92
CA SER A 80 5.26 8.65 4.55
C SER A 80 4.20 8.99 3.50
N VAL A 81 2.91 8.81 3.82
CA VAL A 81 1.79 9.20 2.95
C VAL A 81 1.63 10.72 2.92
N GLU A 82 1.73 11.42 4.04
CA GLU A 82 1.69 12.89 4.09
C GLU A 82 2.88 13.51 3.35
N GLN A 83 4.10 13.00 3.54
CA GLN A 83 5.27 13.48 2.80
C GLN A 83 5.19 13.15 1.30
N GLY A 84 4.64 11.99 0.94
CA GLY A 84 4.39 11.60 -0.44
C GLY A 84 3.36 12.52 -1.11
N LEU A 85 2.19 12.69 -0.49
CA LEU A 85 1.14 13.58 -0.96
C LEU A 85 1.64 15.02 -1.07
N THR A 86 2.33 15.54 -0.06
CA THR A 86 2.85 16.92 -0.06
C THR A 86 3.84 17.15 -1.21
N ARG A 87 4.70 16.18 -1.52
CA ARG A 87 5.63 16.27 -2.66
C ARG A 87 4.93 16.15 -4.02
N ASP A 88 3.91 15.30 -4.11
CA ASP A 88 3.14 15.16 -5.35
C ASP A 88 2.27 16.39 -5.62
N TYR A 89 1.66 17.00 -4.59
CA TYR A 89 0.97 18.28 -4.70
C TYR A 89 1.91 19.44 -5.04
N ALA A 90 3.19 19.40 -4.65
CA ALA A 90 4.17 20.40 -5.03
C ALA A 90 4.65 20.29 -6.50
N ARG A 91 4.24 19.25 -7.23
CA ARG A 91 4.60 19.01 -8.64
C ARG A 91 3.48 19.30 -9.64
N ILE A 92 2.28 19.67 -9.16
CA ILE A 92 1.11 20.04 -9.96
C ILE A 92 0.94 21.56 -9.88
#